data_AF-A0A0L1IIN0-F1
#
_entry.id   AF-A0A0L1IIN0-F1
#
_cell.length_a   1.000
_cell.length_b   1.000
_cell.length_c   1.000
_cell.angle_alpha   90.00
_cell.angle_beta   90.00
_cell.angle_gamma   90.00
#
_symmetry.space_group_name_H-M   'P 1'
#
loop_
_entity.id
_entity.type
_entity.pdbx_description
1 polymer ?
#
loop_
_entity_poly.entity_id
_entity_poly.type
_entity_poly.pdbx_seq_one_letter_code
_entity_poly.pdbx_strand_id
1 'polypeptide(L)'
;MKDLKHGINQIDETLFYNKFDVTALDVENAVFESHDKYLDLHILAVGDEYIGHRFVEDLNEEVEYNQKDDCYLYVTKPSKTIYQNTKSFAIFFPWDAHAPKMKANEKEITKVVFKILYD
;
A
#
# COMPACT_ATOMS: atom_id res chain seq x y z
N MET A 1 1.95 -3.67 16.96
CA MET A 1 2.83 -4.11 15.85
C MET A 1 3.68 -5.33 16.20
N LYS A 2 4.38 -5.36 17.34
CA LYS A 2 5.31 -6.46 17.70
C LYS A 2 4.61 -7.83 17.77
N ASP A 3 3.44 -7.89 18.41
CA ASP A 3 2.71 -9.16 18.63
C ASP A 3 1.82 -9.60 17.45
N LEU A 4 1.74 -8.79 16.39
CA LEU A 4 0.99 -9.18 15.18
C LEU A 4 1.75 -10.28 14.45
N LYS A 5 1.04 -11.33 14.05
CA LYS A 5 1.59 -12.42 13.23
C LYS A 5 1.92 -11.93 11.82
N HIS A 6 2.97 -12.49 11.23
CA HIS A 6 3.33 -12.24 9.83
C HIS A 6 2.29 -12.87 8.87
N GLY A 7 2.17 -12.33 7.67
CA GLY A 7 1.21 -12.74 6.64
C GLY A 7 -0.18 -12.10 6.80
N ILE A 8 -1.14 -12.66 6.05
CA ILE A 8 -2.55 -12.23 6.06
C ILE A 8 -3.24 -12.81 7.29
N ASN A 9 -3.90 -11.97 8.06
CA ASN A 9 -4.61 -12.32 9.29
C ASN A 9 -5.99 -11.67 9.28
N GLN A 10 -7.05 -12.49 9.32
CA GLN A 10 -8.42 -12.03 9.46
C GLN A 10 -8.68 -11.52 10.88
N ILE A 11 -9.37 -10.40 11.03
CA ILE A 11 -9.89 -9.90 12.32
C ILE A 11 -11.39 -10.18 12.40
N ASP A 12 -12.16 -9.73 11.39
CA ASP A 12 -13.59 -9.99 11.23
C ASP A 12 -13.97 -9.95 9.73
N GLU A 13 -15.25 -10.00 9.37
CA GLU A 13 -15.71 -10.01 7.96
C GLU A 13 -15.32 -8.76 7.16
N THR A 14 -15.10 -7.64 7.83
CA THR A 14 -14.85 -6.32 7.24
C THR A 14 -13.40 -5.85 7.40
N LEU A 15 -12.59 -6.57 8.18
CA LEU A 15 -11.26 -6.15 8.55
C LEU A 15 -10.27 -7.33 8.56
N PHE A 16 -9.18 -7.16 7.82
CA PHE A 16 -8.01 -8.03 7.91
C PHE A 16 -6.73 -7.20 7.76
N TYR A 17 -5.59 -7.81 8.04
CA TYR A 17 -4.30 -7.15 7.81
C TYR A 17 -3.26 -8.09 7.22
N ASN A 18 -2.31 -7.53 6.49
CA ASN A 18 -1.11 -8.23 6.06
C ASN A 18 0.12 -7.59 6.73
N LYS A 19 0.85 -8.37 7.53
CA LYS A 19 2.13 -7.95 8.10
C LYS A 19 3.27 -8.61 7.33
N PHE A 20 4.21 -7.82 6.84
CA PHE A 20 5.33 -8.36 6.08
C PHE A 20 6.60 -7.53 6.26
N ASP A 21 7.72 -8.18 5.95
CA ASP A 21 9.03 -7.57 5.83
C ASP A 21 9.35 -7.41 4.35
N VAL A 22 9.99 -6.31 3.98
CA VAL A 22 10.35 -6.04 2.59
C VAL A 22 11.62 -5.22 2.50
N THR A 23 12.46 -5.57 1.54
CA THR A 23 13.55 -4.72 1.09
C THR A 23 12.96 -3.65 0.17
N ALA A 24 13.14 -2.38 0.55
CA ALA A 24 12.59 -1.24 -0.16
C ALA A 24 13.01 -1.22 -1.63
N LEU A 25 12.07 -0.84 -2.49
CA LEU A 25 12.23 -0.78 -3.93
C LEU A 25 12.82 0.56 -4.35
N ASP A 26 13.71 0.54 -5.34
CA ASP A 26 14.07 1.77 -6.04
C ASP A 26 12.84 2.32 -6.79
N VAL A 27 12.76 3.64 -6.95
CA VAL A 27 11.59 4.33 -7.53
C VAL A 27 11.21 3.82 -8.92
N GLU A 28 12.18 3.34 -9.69
CA GLU A 28 11.98 2.78 -11.03
C GLU A 28 11.23 1.44 -11.02
N ASN A 29 11.25 0.73 -9.89
CA ASN A 29 10.58 -0.54 -9.67
C ASN A 29 9.26 -0.38 -8.88
N ALA A 30 8.81 0.86 -8.66
CA ALA A 30 7.56 1.12 -7.97
C ALA A 30 6.37 0.57 -8.78
N VAL A 31 5.46 -0.12 -8.10
CA VAL A 31 4.24 -0.66 -8.68
C VAL A 31 3.07 0.09 -8.09
N PHE A 32 2.29 0.76 -8.94
CA PHE A 32 1.07 1.44 -8.53
C PHE A 32 -0.10 0.46 -8.50
N GLU A 33 -0.85 0.49 -7.41
CA GLU A 33 -2.07 -0.30 -7.23
C GLU A 33 -3.21 0.55 -6.66
N SER A 34 -4.45 0.11 -6.90
CA SER A 34 -5.66 0.60 -6.24
C SER A 34 -6.60 -0.58 -5.98
N HIS A 35 -7.61 -0.36 -5.14
CA HIS A 35 -8.53 -1.39 -4.66
C HIS A 35 -9.96 -0.89 -4.84
N ASP A 36 -10.93 -1.78 -5.09
CA ASP A 36 -12.33 -1.37 -5.32
C ASP A 36 -13.13 -1.43 -4.01
N LYS A 37 -12.93 -2.49 -3.22
CA LYS A 37 -13.77 -2.81 -2.05
C LYS A 37 -13.17 -2.36 -0.73
N TYR A 38 -11.85 -2.41 -0.63
CA TYR A 38 -11.13 -2.11 0.60
C TYR A 38 -10.36 -0.80 0.51
N LEU A 39 -10.34 -0.05 1.60
CA LEU A 39 -9.32 0.97 1.80
C LEU A 39 -8.09 0.37 2.48
N ASP A 40 -6.95 1.00 2.24
CA ASP A 40 -5.66 0.59 2.78
C ASP A 40 -5.20 1.54 3.87
N LEU A 41 -4.91 1.00 5.05
CA LEU A 41 -4.22 1.72 6.13
C LEU A 41 -2.82 1.14 6.31
N HIS A 42 -1.81 1.86 5.81
CA HIS A 42 -0.40 1.49 5.94
C HIS A 42 0.20 2.04 7.23
N ILE A 43 0.85 1.16 7.99
CA ILE A 43 1.58 1.50 9.22
C ILE A 43 2.95 0.81 9.18
N LEU A 44 4.00 1.56 9.48
CA LEU A 44 5.37 1.04 9.59
C LEU A 44 5.67 0.59 11.04
N ALA A 45 6.16 -0.64 11.20
CA ALA A 45 6.71 -1.13 12.48
C ALA A 45 8.20 -0.82 12.60
N VAL A 46 8.93 -0.87 11.49
CA VAL A 46 10.36 -0.64 11.38
C VAL A 46 10.64 0.08 10.06
N GLY A 47 11.56 1.04 10.09
CA GLY A 47 12.02 1.74 8.90
C GLY A 47 11.19 2.97 8.52
N ASP A 48 11.44 3.45 7.30
CA ASP A 48 10.70 4.50 6.63
C ASP A 48 10.55 4.20 5.14
N GLU A 49 9.55 4.81 4.49
CA GLU A 49 9.30 4.62 3.06
C GLU A 49 8.79 5.90 2.41
N TYR A 50 8.94 5.97 1.10
CA TYR A 50 8.08 6.83 0.28
C TYR A 50 6.92 6.01 -0.27
N ILE A 51 5.75 6.63 -0.35
CA ILE A 51 4.58 6.07 -1.05
C ILE A 51 4.22 7.00 -2.20
N GLY A 52 4.18 6.47 -3.41
CA GLY A 52 3.73 7.20 -4.60
C GLY A 52 2.23 7.34 -4.54
N HIS A 53 1.69 8.48 -4.99
CA HIS A 53 0.24 8.71 -5.03
C HIS A 53 -0.20 9.34 -6.35
N ARG A 54 -1.37 8.87 -6.82
CA ARG A 54 -2.13 9.36 -7.97
C ARG A 54 -3.62 9.17 -7.67
N PHE A 55 -4.47 10.03 -8.22
CA PHE A 55 -5.89 9.70 -8.30
C PHE A 55 -6.13 8.77 -9.47
N VAL A 56 -7.01 7.77 -9.30
CA VAL A 56 -7.36 6.82 -10.36
C VAL A 56 -7.92 7.55 -11.58
N GLU A 57 -8.68 8.63 -11.39
CA GLU A 57 -9.23 9.46 -12.49
C GLU A 57 -8.16 10.13 -13.37
N ASP A 58 -6.94 10.33 -12.84
CA ASP A 58 -5.82 10.90 -13.58
C ASP A 58 -5.05 9.82 -14.39
N LEU A 59 -5.36 8.54 -14.19
CA LEU A 59 -4.71 7.41 -14.85
C LEU A 59 -5.53 7.03 -16.09
N ASN A 60 -5.00 7.36 -17.27
CA ASN A 60 -5.64 7.07 -18.56
C ASN A 60 -5.24 5.68 -19.11
N GLU A 61 -5.16 4.67 -18.25
CA GLU A 61 -4.71 3.33 -18.60
C GLU A 61 -5.86 2.32 -18.48
N GLU A 62 -6.06 1.49 -19.51
CA GLU A 62 -6.89 0.30 -19.39
C GLU A 62 -6.14 -0.73 -18.53
N VAL A 63 -6.64 -0.97 -17.33
CA VAL A 63 -6.05 -1.90 -16.37
C VAL A 63 -7.03 -3.05 -16.10
N GLU A 64 -6.53 -4.28 -16.10
CA GLU A 64 -7.36 -5.43 -15.73
C GLU A 64 -7.55 -5.48 -14.20
N TYR A 65 -8.80 -5.67 -13.76
CA TYR A 65 -9.14 -5.85 -12.36
C TYR A 65 -8.95 -7.32 -11.95
N ASN A 66 -8.11 -7.57 -10.95
CA ASN A 66 -8.04 -8.87 -10.30
C ASN A 66 -9.07 -8.93 -9.16
N GLN A 67 -10.22 -9.53 -9.43
CA GLN A 67 -11.31 -9.68 -8.46
C GLN A 67 -10.94 -10.49 -7.22
N LYS A 68 -10.00 -11.43 -7.33
CA LYS A 68 -9.60 -12.30 -6.22
C LYS A 68 -8.80 -11.52 -5.18
N ASP A 69 -7.92 -10.64 -5.65
CA ASP A 69 -6.99 -9.90 -4.81
C ASP A 69 -7.45 -8.44 -4.57
N ASP A 70 -8.64 -8.07 -5.09
CA ASP A 70 -9.20 -6.72 -5.09
C ASP A 70 -8.20 -5.66 -5.57
N CYS A 71 -7.62 -5.85 -6.76
CA CYS A 71 -6.48 -5.03 -7.18
C CYS A 71 -6.51 -4.65 -8.66
N TYR A 72 -6.26 -3.37 -8.94
CA TYR A 72 -5.85 -2.85 -10.23
C TYR A 72 -4.36 -2.54 -10.20
N LEU A 73 -3.62 -2.84 -11.28
CA LEU A 73 -2.19 -2.53 -11.40
C LEU A 73 -1.94 -1.55 -12.54
N TYR A 74 -1.17 -0.50 -12.28
CA TYR A 74 -0.92 0.60 -13.23
C TYR A 74 0.55 0.70 -13.62
N VAL A 75 0.83 1.03 -14.88
CA VAL A 75 2.17 1.25 -15.42
C VAL A 75 2.47 2.75 -15.47
N THR A 76 2.57 3.36 -14.30
CA THR A 76 2.78 4.81 -14.17
C THR A 76 3.98 5.16 -13.29
N LYS A 77 4.45 6.41 -13.40
CA LYS A 77 5.52 6.97 -12.56
C LYS A 77 4.94 7.86 -11.48
N PRO A 78 5.56 7.90 -10.28
CA PRO A 78 5.09 8.76 -9.20
C PRO A 78 5.20 10.24 -9.60
N SER A 79 4.11 11.00 -9.50
CA SER A 79 4.14 12.48 -9.58
C SER A 79 4.22 13.14 -8.21
N LYS A 80 3.70 12.46 -7.19
CA LYS A 80 3.70 12.91 -5.80
C LYS A 80 4.16 11.74 -4.95
N THR A 81 4.95 12.04 -3.94
CA THR A 81 5.40 11.06 -2.95
C THR A 81 5.08 11.55 -1.55
N ILE A 82 4.66 10.61 -0.71
CA ILE A 82 4.39 10.82 0.70
C ILE A 82 5.54 10.17 1.46
N TYR A 83 6.23 10.92 2.31
CA TYR A 83 7.19 10.35 3.25
C TYR A 83 6.45 9.79 4.46
N GLN A 84 6.67 8.51 4.78
CA GLN A 84 6.10 7.86 5.94
C GLN A 84 7.19 7.23 6.81
N ASN A 85 7.09 7.40 8.13
CA ASN A 85 7.89 6.67 9.11
C ASN A 85 7.00 6.08 10.21
N THR A 86 7.62 5.39 11.18
CA THR A 86 6.95 4.69 12.29
C THR A 86 6.12 5.58 13.23
N LYS A 87 6.15 6.91 13.09
CA LYS A 87 5.32 7.87 13.86
C LYS A 87 4.04 8.30 13.14
N SER A 88 3.79 7.75 11.96
CA SER A 88 2.69 8.17 11.06
C SER A 88 2.00 6.96 10.42
N PHE A 89 0.78 7.19 9.93
CA PHE A 89 0.06 6.25 9.07
C PHE A 89 -0.31 6.92 7.75
N ALA A 90 -0.53 6.12 6.71
CA ALA A 90 -1.09 6.58 5.44
C ALA A 90 -2.37 5.78 5.16
N ILE A 91 -3.42 6.47 4.71
CA ILE A 91 -4.69 5.85 4.33
C ILE A 91 -4.98 6.15 2.86
N PHE A 92 -5.38 5.14 2.10
CA PHE A 92 -5.72 5.26 0.68
C PHE A 92 -7.11 4.67 0.43
N PHE A 93 -7.99 5.48 -0.16
CA PHE A 93 -9.33 5.07 -0.56
C PHE A 93 -9.32 4.37 -1.92
N PRO A 94 -10.45 3.78 -2.37
CA PRO A 94 -10.51 3.11 -3.66
C PRO A 94 -10.04 3.94 -4.87
N TRP A 95 -10.23 5.25 -4.83
CA TRP A 95 -9.80 6.19 -5.88
C TRP A 95 -8.37 6.70 -5.72
N ASP A 96 -7.63 6.23 -4.72
CA ASP A 96 -6.23 6.57 -4.48
C ASP A 96 -5.30 5.46 -4.97
N ALA A 97 -4.81 5.60 -6.20
CA ALA A 97 -3.73 4.75 -6.69
C ALA A 97 -2.43 5.08 -5.94
N HIS A 98 -1.81 4.06 -5.38
CA HIS A 98 -0.64 4.21 -4.51
C HIS A 98 0.44 3.19 -4.82
N ALA A 99 1.70 3.59 -4.59
CA ALA A 99 2.87 2.74 -4.79
C ALA A 99 3.74 2.74 -3.52
N PRO A 100 3.48 1.81 -2.58
CA PRO A 100 4.22 1.75 -1.33
C PRO A 100 5.61 1.12 -1.52
N LYS A 101 6.37 1.00 -0.42
CA LYS A 101 7.65 0.28 -0.33
C LYS A 101 8.81 0.95 -1.07
N MET A 102 8.66 2.20 -1.51
CA MET A 102 9.77 2.90 -2.16
C MET A 102 10.82 3.34 -1.13
N LYS A 103 12.08 3.19 -1.50
CA LYS A 103 13.23 3.47 -0.64
C LYS A 103 13.26 4.94 -0.21
N ALA A 104 13.29 5.15 1.11
CA ALA A 104 13.60 6.42 1.74
C ALA A 104 15.03 6.38 2.30
N ASN A 105 15.20 6.34 3.63
CA ASN A 105 16.51 6.26 4.26
C ASN A 105 16.87 4.79 4.55
N GLU A 106 15.91 4.03 5.07
CA GLU A 106 16.09 2.64 5.45
C GLU A 106 15.85 1.71 4.26
N LYS A 107 16.62 0.61 4.21
CA LYS A 107 16.50 -0.40 3.16
C LYS A 107 15.54 -1.53 3.56
N GLU A 108 15.53 -1.93 4.82
CA GLU A 108 14.66 -3.00 5.31
C GLU A 108 13.50 -2.41 6.09
N ILE A 109 12.29 -2.77 5.69
CA ILE A 109 11.05 -2.23 6.23
C ILE A 109 10.21 -3.38 6.77
N THR A 110 9.64 -3.21 7.95
CA THR A 110 8.54 -4.05 8.45
C THR A 110 7.28 -3.21 8.48
N LYS A 111 6.24 -3.64 7.79
CA LYS A 111 4.96 -2.90 7.77
C LYS A 111 3.75 -3.79 7.93
N VAL A 112 2.65 -3.16 8.31
CA VAL A 112 1.33 -3.76 8.36
C VAL A 112 0.41 -2.91 7.51
N VAL A 113 -0.33 -3.57 6.64
CA VAL A 113 -1.38 -2.95 5.83
C VAL A 113 -2.70 -3.54 6.29
N PHE A 114 -3.54 -2.72 6.91
CA PHE A 114 -4.90 -3.09 7.23
C PHE A 114 -5.78 -2.82 6.01
N LYS A 115 -6.62 -3.79 5.67
CA LYS A 115 -7.64 -3.70 4.64
C LYS A 115 -8.98 -3.56 5.36
N ILE A 116 -9.64 -2.43 5.17
CA ILE A 116 -10.92 -2.10 5.81
C ILE A 116 -11.98 -2.03 4.71
N LEU A 117 -13.05 -2.82 4.83
CA LEU A 117 -14.14 -2.81 3.87
C LEU A 117 -14.77 -1.41 3.82
N TYR A 118 -14.81 -0.82 2.63
CA TYR A 118 -15.39 0.50 2.37
C TYR A 118 -16.77 0.40 1.70
N ASP A 119 -17.02 -0.71 0.98
CA ASP A 119 -18.26 -1.05 0.28
C ASP A 119 -19.44 -1.36 1.22
#